data_AF-A0A7V0JJN5-F1
#
_entry.id   AF-A0A7V0JJN5-F1
#
_cell.length_a   1.000
_cell.length_b   1.000
_cell.length_c   1.000
_cell.angle_alpha   90.00
_cell.angle_beta   90.00
_cell.angle_gamma   90.00
#
_symmetry.space_group_name_H-M   'P 1'
#
loop_
_entity.id
_entity.type
_entity.pdbx_description
1 polymer ?
#
loop_
_entity_poly.entity_id
_entity_poly.type
_entity_poly.pdbx_seq_one_letter_code
_entity_poly.pdbx_strand_id
1 'polypeptide(L)'
;MMIQLNMAHAVLRSGGRFVIRTMMIKDKRFPWLMWIENLHLLITGGKAFYRSIDEIRRMVKTAGFVIAEDKPSGTGGELHWIVADVQK
;
A
#
# COMPACT_ATOMS: atom_id res chain seq x y z
N MET A 1 3.33 8.91 0.99
CA MET A 1 3.84 7.53 0.80
C MET A 1 5.34 7.45 0.53
N MET A 2 5.92 8.19 -0.43
CA MET A 2 7.35 8.02 -0.76
C MET A 2 8.27 8.35 0.42
N ILE A 3 8.01 9.46 1.11
CA ILE A 3 8.74 9.85 2.33
C ILE A 3 8.61 8.78 3.44
N GLN A 4 7.41 8.24 3.62
CA GLN A 4 7.14 7.21 4.63
C GLN A 4 7.94 5.92 4.36
N LEU A 5 8.03 5.50 3.10
CA LEU A 5 8.83 4.34 2.69
C LEU A 5 10.33 4.58 2.91
N ASN A 6 10.84 5.76 2.55
CA ASN A 6 12.25 6.10 2.76
C ASN A 6 12.60 6.16 4.26
N MET A 7 11.70 6.70 5.09
CA MET A 7 11.87 6.70 6.55
C MET A 7 11.84 5.28 7.12
N ALA A 8 10.91 4.43 6.66
CA ALA A 8 10.86 3.04 7.07
C ALA A 8 12.16 2.30 6.69
N HIS A 9 12.66 2.49 5.47
CA HIS A 9 13.92 1.91 5.01
C HIS A 9 15.12 2.40 5.85
N ALA A 10 15.14 3.71 6.18
CA ALA A 10 16.20 4.28 7.00
C ALA A 10 16.26 3.64 8.40
N VAL A 11 15.11 3.41 9.04
CA VAL A 11 15.02 2.86 10.40
C VAL A 11 15.24 1.33 10.44
N LEU A 12 14.77 0.60 9.44
CA LEU A 12 14.86 -0.87 9.43
C LEU A 12 16.32 -1.34 9.25
N ARG A 13 16.73 -2.35 10.03
CA ARG A 13 18.06 -2.97 9.89
C ARG A 13 18.11 -3.88 8.65
N SER A 14 19.31 -4.29 8.24
CA SER A 14 19.46 -5.31 7.18
C SER A 14 18.69 -6.58 7.57
N GLY A 15 17.89 -7.12 6.64
CA GLY A 15 16.95 -8.22 6.91
C GLY A 15 15.65 -7.80 7.62
N GLY A 16 15.45 -6.51 7.88
CA GLY A 16 14.21 -5.98 8.45
C GLY A 16 13.05 -6.09 7.47
N ARG A 17 11.88 -6.50 7.97
CA ARG A 17 10.69 -6.73 7.16
C ARG A 17 9.70 -5.57 7.22
N PHE A 18 9.27 -5.14 6.06
CA PHE A 18 8.21 -4.18 5.83
C PHE A 18 6.97 -4.90 5.30
N VAL A 19 5.83 -4.71 5.97
CA VAL A 19 4.55 -5.28 5.56
C VAL A 19 3.55 -4.15 5.39
N ILE A 20 2.91 -4.08 4.23
CA ILE A 20 1.83 -3.14 3.98
C ILE A 20 0.63 -3.88 3.40
N ARG A 21 -0.55 -3.51 3.90
CA ARG A 21 -1.83 -3.84 3.29
C ARG A 21 -2.34 -2.61 2.57
N THR A 22 -2.67 -2.75 1.30
CA THR A 22 -3.20 -1.63 0.49
C THR A 22 -4.53 -2.00 -0.11
N MET A 23 -5.41 -1.02 -0.21
CA MET A 23 -6.68 -1.18 -0.93
C MET A 23 -6.49 -0.74 -2.37
N MET A 24 -6.91 -1.59 -3.31
CA MET A 24 -6.87 -1.34 -4.73
C MET A 24 -8.30 -1.09 -5.22
N ILE A 25 -8.48 -0.02 -5.99
CA ILE A 25 -9.71 0.14 -6.75
C ILE A 25 -9.63 -0.82 -7.92
N LYS A 26 -10.42 -1.89 -7.86
CA LYS A 26 -10.67 -2.73 -9.04
C LYS A 26 -11.74 -2.05 -9.86
N ASP A 27 -11.42 -1.80 -11.13
CA ASP A 27 -11.95 -0.75 -11.98
C ASP A 27 -13.49 -0.67 -12.19
N LYS A 28 -14.35 -1.54 -11.63
CA LYS A 28 -15.74 -1.64 -12.12
C LYS A 28 -16.89 -2.02 -11.18
N ARG A 29 -16.75 -2.16 -9.85
CA ARG A 29 -17.89 -2.73 -9.08
C ARG A 29 -18.76 -1.77 -8.27
N PHE A 30 -18.25 -0.79 -7.53
CA PHE A 30 -19.14 0.04 -6.69
C PHE A 30 -18.60 1.45 -6.38
N PRO A 31 -18.88 2.45 -7.24
CA PRO A 31 -18.41 3.83 -7.02
C PRO A 31 -19.01 4.51 -5.77
N TRP A 32 -20.20 4.12 -5.31
CA TRP A 32 -20.88 4.78 -4.17
C TRP A 32 -20.33 4.39 -2.79
N LEU A 33 -19.86 3.16 -2.61
CA LEU A 33 -19.16 2.73 -1.39
C LEU A 33 -17.89 3.57 -1.15
N MET A 34 -17.18 3.94 -2.22
CA MET A 34 -16.04 4.87 -2.14
C MET A 34 -16.46 6.28 -1.73
N TRP A 35 -17.63 6.78 -2.14
CA TRP A 35 -18.10 8.08 -1.68
C TRP A 35 -18.32 8.07 -0.17
N ILE A 36 -18.85 6.99 0.40
CA ILE A 36 -19.03 6.84 1.85
C ILE A 36 -17.68 6.77 2.58
N GLU A 37 -16.73 5.97 2.07
CA GLU A 37 -15.38 5.92 2.64
C GLU A 37 -14.66 7.26 2.56
N ASN A 38 -14.71 7.94 1.40
CA ASN A 38 -14.10 9.26 1.25
C ASN A 38 -14.76 10.30 2.15
N LEU A 39 -16.08 10.25 2.33
CA LEU A 39 -16.79 11.12 3.27
C LEU A 39 -16.35 10.85 4.72
N HIS A 40 -16.24 9.59 5.11
CA HIS A 40 -15.73 9.20 6.43
C HIS A 40 -14.28 9.67 6.64
N LEU A 41 -13.42 9.51 5.63
CA LEU A 41 -12.04 10.00 5.66
C LEU A 41 -11.98 11.52 5.75
N LEU A 42 -12.81 12.24 5.00
CA LEU A 42 -12.92 13.70 5.10
C LEU A 42 -13.34 14.15 6.51
N ILE A 43 -14.33 13.48 7.13
CA ILE A 43 -14.79 13.77 8.50
C ILE A 43 -13.68 13.49 9.52
N THR A 44 -12.87 12.45 9.29
CA THR A 44 -11.75 12.06 10.18
C THR A 44 -10.43 12.78 9.85
N GLY A 45 -10.42 13.69 8.87
CA GLY A 45 -9.23 14.42 8.43
C GLY A 45 -8.23 13.59 7.61
N GLY A 46 -8.58 12.36 7.24
CA GLY A 46 -7.79 11.49 6.38
C GLY A 46 -7.95 11.79 4.89
N LYS A 47 -6.94 11.45 4.10
CA LYS A 47 -7.02 11.42 2.63
C LYS A 47 -6.72 10.02 2.14
N ALA A 48 -7.62 9.42 1.36
CA ALA A 48 -7.33 8.19 0.64
C ALA A 48 -6.52 8.52 -0.62
N PHE A 49 -5.39 7.83 -0.77
CA PHE A 49 -4.61 7.83 -2.00
C PHE A 49 -4.67 6.43 -2.58
N TYR A 50 -5.63 6.21 -3.46
CA TYR A 50 -5.76 4.95 -4.19
C TYR A 50 -4.70 4.89 -5.28
N ARG A 51 -3.91 3.81 -5.29
CA ARG A 51 -2.83 3.59 -6.24
C ARG A 51 -2.91 2.19 -6.80
N SER A 52 -2.44 2.01 -8.03
CA SER A 52 -2.33 0.67 -8.61
C SER A 52 -1.25 -0.14 -7.90
N ILE A 53 -1.37 -1.46 -7.93
CA ILE A 53 -0.35 -2.34 -7.37
C ILE A 53 1.02 -2.11 -8.02
N ASP A 54 1.05 -1.82 -9.32
CA ASP A 54 2.29 -1.56 -10.05
C ASP A 54 2.94 -0.25 -9.64
N GLU A 55 2.15 0.78 -9.32
CA GLU A 55 2.68 2.00 -8.74
C GLU A 55 3.26 1.75 -7.35
N ILE A 56 2.57 1.01 -6.49
CA ILE A 56 3.05 0.68 -5.15
C ILE A 56 4.33 -0.18 -5.22
N ARG A 57 4.38 -1.19 -6.09
CA ARG A 57 5.57 -2.02 -6.34
C ARG A 57 6.77 -1.18 -6.75
N ARG A 58 6.57 -0.24 -7.69
CA ARG A 58 7.64 0.68 -8.12
C ARG A 58 8.14 1.51 -6.95
N MET A 59 7.25 2.10 -6.16
CA MET A 59 7.64 2.92 -5.01
C MET A 59 8.39 2.12 -3.95
N VAL A 60 7.97 0.89 -3.65
CA VAL A 60 8.65 0.01 -2.68
C VAL A 60 10.06 -0.35 -3.17
N LYS A 61 10.21 -0.71 -4.45
CA LYS A 61 11.52 -0.99 -5.06
C LYS A 61 12.42 0.25 -5.08
N THR A 62 11.88 1.41 -5.46
CA THR A 62 12.62 2.69 -5.47
C THR A 62 13.11 3.08 -4.08
N ALA A 63 12.38 2.74 -3.02
CA ALA A 63 12.82 2.97 -1.64
C ALA A 63 13.96 2.03 -1.18
N GLY A 64 14.36 1.04 -1.98
CA GLY A 64 15.45 0.10 -1.65
C GLY A 64 15.00 -1.23 -1.04
N PHE A 65 13.69 -1.50 -1.01
CA PHE A 65 13.19 -2.79 -0.53
C PHE A 65 13.15 -3.85 -1.64
N VAL A 66 13.35 -5.11 -1.26
CA VAL A 66 13.14 -6.28 -2.10
C VAL A 66 11.80 -6.91 -1.75
N ILE A 67 10.88 -6.98 -2.71
CA ILE A 67 9.56 -7.58 -2.50
C ILE A 67 9.71 -9.10 -2.42
N ALA A 68 9.34 -9.69 -1.30
CA ALA A 68 9.37 -11.13 -1.04
C ALA A 68 8.02 -11.80 -1.32
N GLU A 69 6.92 -11.15 -0.94
CA GLU A 69 5.57 -11.65 -1.23
C GLU A 69 4.65 -10.53 -1.70
N ASP A 70 3.76 -10.90 -2.60
CA ASP A 70 2.75 -10.02 -3.14
C ASP A 70 1.47 -10.81 -3.42
N LYS A 71 0.45 -10.62 -2.59
CA LYS A 71 -0.75 -11.47 -2.58
C LYS A 71 -2.04 -10.66 -2.42
N PRO A 72 -3.06 -10.88 -3.29
CA PRO A 72 -4.37 -10.30 -3.08
C PRO A 72 -5.03 -10.91 -1.83
N SER A 73 -5.88 -10.13 -1.17
CA SER A 73 -6.68 -10.53 -0.01
C SER A 73 -8.06 -9.87 -0.04
N GLY A 74 -8.95 -10.36 0.84
CA GLY A 74 -10.35 -9.93 0.88
C GLY A 74 -11.22 -10.69 -0.11
N THR A 75 -12.54 -10.64 0.11
CA THR A 75 -13.56 -11.40 -0.62
C THR A 75 -13.65 -11.03 -2.11
N GLY A 76 -13.18 -9.84 -2.50
CA GLY A 76 -13.19 -9.36 -3.89
C GLY A 76 -11.81 -9.14 -4.54
N GLY A 77 -10.71 -9.42 -3.82
CA GLY A 77 -9.36 -9.05 -4.26
C GLY A 77 -9.09 -7.54 -4.26
N GLU A 78 -9.88 -6.80 -3.46
CA GLU A 78 -9.78 -5.33 -3.31
C GLU A 78 -8.66 -4.93 -2.35
N LEU A 79 -8.11 -5.89 -1.60
CA LEU A 79 -6.98 -5.66 -0.71
C LEU A 79 -5.75 -6.41 -1.24
N HIS A 80 -4.56 -5.87 -1.03
CA HIS A 80 -3.30 -6.48 -1.45
C HIS A 80 -2.28 -6.39 -0.34
N TRP A 81 -1.66 -7.53 -0.01
CA TRP A 81 -0.52 -7.61 0.88
C TRP A 81 0.76 -7.53 0.09
N ILE A 82 1.65 -6.63 0.49
CA ILE A 82 3.02 -6.57 0.00
C ILE A 82 3.93 -6.77 1.20
N VAL A 83 4.79 -7.77 1.11
CA VAL A 83 5.85 -8.06 2.08
C VAL A 83 7.17 -7.80 1.38
N ALA A 84 8.00 -6.94 1.96
CA ALA A 84 9.29 -6.58 1.42
C ALA A 84 10.35 -6.55 2.51
N ASP A 85 11.57 -6.96 2.17
CA ASP A 85 12.69 -7.02 3.09
C ASP A 85 13.72 -5.95 2.73
N VAL A 86 14.42 -5.42 3.73
CA VAL A 86 15.51 -4.45 3.56
C VAL A 86 16.81 -5.18 3.22
N GLN A 87 17.39 -4.84 2.07
CA GLN A 87 18.77 -5.19 1.72
C GLN A 87 19.65 -3.94 1.88
N LYS A 88 20.41 -3.91 2.99
CA LYS A 88 21.44 -2.90 3.29
C LYS A 88 22.80 -3.56 3.26
#